data_AF-A0AAU9L2C0-F1
#
_entry.id   AF-A0AAU9L2C0-F1
#
_cell.length_a   1.000
_cell.length_b   1.000
_cell.length_c   1.000
_cell.angle_alpha   90.00
_cell.angle_beta   90.00
_cell.angle_gamma   90.00
#
_symmetry.space_group_name_H-M   'P 1'
#
loop_
_entity.id
_entity.type
_entity.pdbx_description
1 polymer ?
#
loop_
_entity_poly.entity_id
_entity_poly.type
_entity_poly.pdbx_seq_one_letter_code
_entity_poly.pdbx_strand_id
1 'polypeptide(L)'
;MMELYLFATSPLYAVISASVTRMGMHLGAGKPSEARLAAKVCGKCVALLTGLNGVIVVSARRHLGRLFSINPQVTDSFSQIGALAAVAYFVLSFFFYAFAVLKAQARSMPIMVGFAFGAWLVGVPMAYMLGVNQSHPSLVGIWHGMICGYAVTSAITFTVAIGWPNWHLEAQKAVARSHIKTKQFLPPQEIAMLLA
;
A
#
# COMPACT_ATOMS: atom_id res chain seq x y z
N MET A 1 12.04 -19.64 -2.44
CA MET A 1 12.65 -18.29 -2.51
C MET A 1 11.60 -17.19 -2.43
N MET A 2 10.66 -17.12 -3.37
CA MET A 2 9.49 -16.21 -3.32
C MET A 2 8.64 -16.41 -2.04
N GLU A 3 8.49 -17.65 -1.58
CA GLU A 3 7.67 -17.99 -0.39
C GLU A 3 8.08 -17.29 0.90
N LEU A 4 9.38 -17.10 1.17
CA LEU A 4 9.84 -16.47 2.41
C LEU A 4 9.48 -14.97 2.42
N TYR A 5 9.59 -14.32 1.26
CA TYR A 5 9.23 -12.91 1.09
C TYR A 5 7.72 -12.70 1.13
N LEU A 6 6.95 -13.59 0.49
CA LEU A 6 5.49 -13.60 0.58
C LEU A 6 5.02 -13.84 2.02
N PHE A 7 5.63 -14.78 2.72
CA PHE A 7 5.34 -15.03 4.14
C PHE A 7 5.61 -13.80 4.99
N ALA A 8 6.78 -13.17 4.84
CA ALA A 8 7.17 -11.99 5.62
C ALA A 8 6.28 -10.76 5.38
N THR A 9 5.68 -10.65 4.19
CA THR A 9 4.83 -9.51 3.80
C THR A 9 3.33 -9.81 3.94
N SER A 10 2.95 -11.08 4.07
CA SER A 10 1.56 -11.53 4.20
C SER A 10 0.77 -10.86 5.34
N PRO A 11 1.33 -10.58 6.54
CA PRO A 11 0.56 -9.93 7.61
C PRO A 11 0.15 -8.50 7.24
N LEU A 12 1.02 -7.80 6.50
CA LEU A 12 0.74 -6.45 6.02
C LEU A 12 -0.43 -6.46 5.02
N TYR A 13 -0.42 -7.38 4.06
CA TYR A 13 -1.53 -7.54 3.11
C TYR A 13 -2.84 -7.94 3.80
N ALA A 14 -2.77 -8.80 4.82
CA ALA A 14 -3.93 -9.17 5.63
C ALA A 14 -4.54 -7.95 6.34
N VAL A 15 -3.70 -7.12 6.99
CA VAL A 15 -4.14 -5.87 7.63
C VAL A 15 -4.78 -4.91 6.62
N ILE A 16 -4.16 -4.72 5.45
CA ILE A 16 -4.71 -3.85 4.40
C ILE A 16 -6.09 -4.35 3.96
N SER A 17 -6.22 -5.64 3.64
CA SER A 17 -7.48 -6.23 3.19
C SER A 17 -8.59 -6.11 4.24
N ALA A 18 -8.28 -6.48 5.49
CA ALA A 18 -9.23 -6.36 6.60
C ALA A 18 -9.65 -4.90 6.84
N SER A 19 -8.69 -3.97 6.78
CA SER A 19 -8.94 -2.55 7.00
C SER A 19 -9.82 -1.94 5.90
N VAL A 20 -9.56 -2.29 4.63
CA VAL A 20 -10.41 -1.86 3.49
C VAL A 20 -11.85 -2.30 3.70
N THR A 21 -12.06 -3.56 4.05
CA THR A 21 -13.40 -4.12 4.30
C THR A 21 -14.10 -3.44 5.48
N ARG A 22 -13.40 -3.28 6.62
CA ARG A 22 -13.95 -2.64 7.83
C ARG A 22 -14.28 -1.18 7.61
N MET A 23 -13.38 -0.40 7.00
CA MET A 23 -13.63 0.99 6.67
C MET A 23 -14.81 1.13 5.71
N GLY A 24 -14.85 0.31 4.65
CA GLY A 24 -15.95 0.31 3.67
C GLY A 24 -17.30 -0.02 4.31
N MET A 25 -17.34 -1.01 5.22
CA MET A 25 -18.54 -1.37 5.97
C MET A 25 -19.06 -0.20 6.83
N HIS A 26 -18.18 0.46 7.58
CA HIS A 26 -18.57 1.62 8.40
C HIS A 26 -19.04 2.80 7.55
N LEU A 27 -18.39 3.06 6.41
CA LEU A 27 -18.83 4.09 5.45
C LEU A 27 -20.21 3.76 4.87
N GLY A 28 -20.44 2.50 4.45
CA GLY A 28 -21.72 2.04 3.91
C GLY A 28 -22.85 2.05 4.94
N ALA A 29 -22.53 1.96 6.23
CA ALA A 29 -23.48 2.09 7.34
C ALA A 29 -23.71 3.55 7.79
N GLY A 30 -23.14 4.54 7.09
CA GLY A 30 -23.28 5.95 7.46
C GLY A 30 -22.54 6.34 8.75
N LYS A 31 -21.53 5.56 9.17
CA LYS A 31 -20.76 5.75 10.41
C LYS A 31 -19.32 6.26 10.12
N PRO A 32 -19.15 7.54 9.75
CA PRO A 32 -17.85 8.08 9.36
C PRO A 32 -16.81 8.14 10.50
N SER A 33 -17.26 8.27 11.76
CA SER A 33 -16.38 8.22 12.94
C SER A 33 -15.70 6.86 13.07
N GLU A 34 -16.47 5.78 12.93
CA GLU A 34 -15.98 4.40 13.03
C GLU A 34 -15.05 4.06 11.87
N ALA A 35 -15.38 4.54 10.65
CA ALA A 35 -14.50 4.39 9.49
C ALA A 35 -13.14 5.09 9.72
N ARG A 36 -13.16 6.29 10.31
CA ARG A 36 -11.94 7.04 10.64
C ARG A 36 -11.13 6.34 11.74
N LEU A 37 -11.79 5.75 12.74
CA LEU A 37 -11.12 4.96 13.77
C LEU A 37 -10.45 3.72 13.16
N ALA A 38 -11.14 2.99 12.29
CA ALA A 38 -10.58 1.86 11.57
C ALA A 38 -9.37 2.26 10.71
N ALA A 39 -9.41 3.44 10.06
CA ALA A 39 -8.26 3.99 9.35
C ALA A 39 -7.06 4.25 10.29
N LYS A 40 -7.28 4.86 11.46
CA LYS A 40 -6.22 5.08 12.45
C LYS A 40 -5.60 3.76 12.93
N VAL A 41 -6.41 2.73 13.18
CA VAL A 41 -5.93 1.39 13.55
C VAL A 41 -5.10 0.78 12.42
N CYS A 42 -5.57 0.87 11.17
CA CYS A 42 -4.83 0.45 9.98
C CYS A 42 -3.44 1.09 9.94
N GLY A 43 -3.35 2.42 10.09
CA GLY A 43 -2.08 3.14 10.08
C GLY A 43 -1.12 2.67 11.18
N LYS A 44 -1.61 2.45 12.41
CA LYS A 44 -0.80 1.89 13.51
C LYS A 44 -0.29 0.49 13.20
N CYS A 45 -1.14 -0.39 12.67
CA CYS A 45 -0.76 -1.75 12.31
C CYS A 45 0.24 -1.78 11.16
N VAL A 46 0.05 -0.95 10.12
CA VAL A 46 0.99 -0.80 9.00
C VAL A 46 2.35 -0.33 9.51
N ALA A 47 2.39 0.72 10.33
CA ALA A 47 3.63 1.25 10.90
C ALA A 47 4.36 0.19 11.75
N LEU A 48 3.65 -0.53 12.61
CA LEU A 48 4.21 -1.60 13.44
C LEU A 48 4.78 -2.73 12.58
N LEU A 49 3.99 -3.26 11.64
CA LEU A 49 4.40 -4.41 10.83
C LEU A 49 5.56 -4.07 9.90
N THR A 50 5.53 -2.92 9.24
CA THR A 50 6.64 -2.50 8.38
C THR A 50 7.88 -2.20 9.21
N GLY A 51 7.74 -1.57 10.39
CA GLY A 51 8.86 -1.32 11.30
C GLY A 51 9.52 -2.63 11.76
N LEU A 52 8.74 -3.59 12.25
CA LEU A 52 9.23 -4.91 12.66
C LEU A 52 9.90 -5.65 11.50
N ASN A 53 9.26 -5.67 10.33
CA ASN A 53 9.82 -6.31 9.15
C ASN A 53 11.17 -5.68 8.75
N GLY A 54 11.24 -4.34 8.72
CA GLY A 54 12.48 -3.61 8.43
C GLY A 54 13.60 -3.94 9.42
N VAL A 55 13.31 -3.95 10.72
CA VAL A 55 14.29 -4.31 11.76
C VAL A 55 14.80 -5.73 11.56
N ILE A 56 13.91 -6.69 11.32
CA ILE A 56 14.28 -8.10 11.10
C ILE A 56 15.15 -8.23 9.85
N VAL A 57 14.73 -7.65 8.72
CA VAL A 57 15.45 -7.74 7.45
C VAL A 57 16.85 -7.11 7.56
N VAL A 58 16.98 -5.93 8.17
CA VAL A 58 18.27 -5.26 8.32
C VAL A 58 19.19 -6.01 9.28
N SER A 59 18.66 -6.47 10.42
CA SER A 59 19.46 -7.16 11.44
C SER A 59 19.93 -8.54 10.96
N ALA A 60 19.07 -9.27 10.26
CA ALA A 60 19.36 -10.62 9.77
C ALA A 60 19.91 -10.65 8.33
N ARG A 61 20.17 -9.51 7.68
CA ARG A 61 20.48 -9.41 6.23
C ARG A 61 21.55 -10.38 5.73
N ARG A 62 22.63 -10.58 6.48
CA ARG A 62 23.71 -11.54 6.11
C ARG A 62 23.28 -12.99 6.25
N HIS A 63 22.54 -13.32 7.32
CA HIS A 63 22.01 -14.67 7.53
C HIS A 63 20.96 -15.02 6.49
N LEU A 64 20.07 -14.08 6.18
CA LEU A 64 19.10 -14.20 5.09
C LEU A 64 19.80 -14.43 3.76
N GLY A 65 20.86 -13.66 3.44
CA GLY A 65 21.66 -13.85 2.23
C GLY A 65 22.21 -15.27 2.08
N ARG A 66 22.68 -15.88 3.18
CA ARG A 66 23.18 -17.26 3.20
C ARG A 66 22.11 -18.32 2.96
N LEU A 67 20.83 -18.04 3.23
CA LEU A 67 19.73 -18.92 2.85
C LEU A 67 19.53 -18.98 1.33
N PHE A 68 19.98 -17.96 0.60
CA PHE A 68 19.84 -17.86 -0.85
C PHE A 68 21.07 -18.34 -1.61
N SER A 69 22.27 -18.13 -1.07
CA SER A 69 23.50 -18.56 -1.73
C SER A 69 24.64 -18.78 -0.74
N ILE A 70 25.50 -19.75 -1.05
CA ILE A 70 26.76 -20.00 -0.34
C ILE A 70 27.85 -19.05 -0.85
N ASN A 71 27.69 -18.45 -2.03
CA ASN A 71 28.67 -17.52 -2.59
C ASN A 71 28.74 -16.22 -1.75
N PRO A 72 29.92 -15.86 -1.19
CA PRO A 72 30.09 -14.64 -0.41
C PRO A 72 29.69 -13.36 -1.15
N GLN A 73 29.99 -13.27 -2.46
CA GLN A 73 29.68 -12.10 -3.28
C GLN A 73 28.17 -11.88 -3.41
N VAL A 74 27.38 -12.97 -3.50
CA VAL A 74 25.91 -12.90 -3.54
C VAL A 74 25.36 -12.52 -2.17
N THR A 75 25.94 -13.06 -1.09
CA THR A 75 25.55 -12.72 0.28
C THR A 75 25.80 -11.25 0.61
N ASP A 76 26.94 -10.69 0.18
CA ASP A 76 27.27 -9.28 0.38
C ASP A 76 26.36 -8.36 -0.44
N SER A 77 26.08 -8.73 -1.69
CA SER A 77 25.11 -8.02 -2.54
C SER A 77 23.71 -8.03 -1.91
N PHE A 78 23.27 -9.19 -1.41
CA PHE A 78 22.00 -9.33 -0.69
C PHE A 78 21.97 -8.45 0.56
N SER A 79 23.07 -8.39 1.32
CA SER A 79 23.15 -7.55 2.52
C SER A 79 22.98 -6.07 2.20
N GLN A 80 23.59 -5.58 1.11
CA GLN A 80 23.43 -4.19 0.66
C GLN A 80 21.99 -3.91 0.22
N ILE A 81 21.43 -4.81 -0.59
CA ILE A 81 20.07 -4.69 -1.10
C ILE A 81 19.04 -4.79 0.03
N GLY A 82 19.25 -5.67 1.00
CA GLY A 82 18.34 -5.83 2.15
C GLY A 82 18.19 -4.54 2.96
N ALA A 83 19.25 -3.75 3.09
CA ALA A 83 19.17 -2.42 3.71
C ALA A 83 18.33 -1.45 2.87
N LEU A 84 18.54 -1.42 1.55
CA LEU A 84 17.73 -0.60 0.63
C LEU A 84 16.27 -1.05 0.59
N ALA A 85 16.01 -2.35 0.66
CA ALA A 85 14.68 -2.92 0.71
C ALA A 85 13.93 -2.45 1.96
N ALA A 86 14.57 -2.40 3.12
CA ALA A 86 13.95 -1.87 4.33
C ALA A 86 13.55 -0.39 4.17
N VAL A 87 14.39 0.43 3.54
CA VAL A 87 14.06 1.83 3.19
C VAL A 87 12.89 1.89 2.21
N ALA A 88 12.92 1.07 1.15
CA ALA A 88 11.85 0.99 0.17
C ALA A 88 10.50 0.63 0.83
N TYR A 89 10.50 -0.35 1.72
CA TYR A 89 9.31 -0.77 2.47
C TYR A 89 8.80 0.29 3.41
N PHE A 90 9.69 1.01 4.09
CA PHE A 90 9.31 2.16 4.91
C PHE A 90 8.58 3.21 4.07
N VAL A 91 9.10 3.57 2.89
CA VAL A 91 8.44 4.50 1.96
C VAL A 91 7.09 3.92 1.49
N LEU A 92 7.05 2.64 1.12
CA LEU A 92 5.83 1.96 0.67
C LEU A 92 4.76 1.86 1.76
N SER A 93 5.11 1.91 3.04
CA SER A 93 4.13 1.88 4.13
C SER A 93 3.12 3.03 4.05
N PHE A 94 3.58 4.21 3.66
CA PHE A 94 2.73 5.37 3.42
C PHE A 94 1.76 5.10 2.27
N PHE A 95 2.25 4.54 1.16
CA PHE A 95 1.40 4.11 0.05
C PHE A 95 0.38 3.06 0.49
N PHE A 96 0.77 2.03 1.24
CA PHE A 96 -0.14 0.96 1.66
C PHE A 96 -1.28 1.45 2.55
N TYR A 97 -0.96 2.35 3.49
CA TYR A 97 -1.98 3.03 4.27
C TYR A 97 -2.91 3.87 3.37
N ALA A 98 -2.34 4.70 2.49
CA ALA A 98 -3.10 5.55 1.58
C ALA A 98 -4.02 4.73 0.67
N PHE A 99 -3.49 3.63 0.13
CA PHE A 99 -4.20 2.66 -0.69
C PHE A 99 -5.39 2.08 0.08
N ALA A 100 -5.21 1.65 1.34
CA ALA A 100 -6.30 1.10 2.14
C ALA A 100 -7.44 2.12 2.33
N VAL A 101 -7.09 3.37 2.68
CA VAL A 101 -8.06 4.45 2.90
C VAL A 101 -8.80 4.81 1.60
N LEU A 102 -8.05 5.05 0.52
CA LEU A 102 -8.61 5.46 -0.77
C LEU A 102 -9.47 4.35 -1.38
N LYS A 103 -9.03 3.09 -1.29
CA LYS A 103 -9.78 1.94 -1.78
C LYS A 103 -11.08 1.75 -0.99
N ALA A 104 -11.07 1.93 0.33
CA ALA A 104 -12.27 1.86 1.16
C ALA A 104 -13.29 2.97 0.82
N GLN A 105 -12.81 4.15 0.42
CA GLN A 105 -13.66 5.27 -0.03
C GLN A 105 -14.14 5.13 -1.49
N ALA A 106 -13.73 4.07 -2.20
CA ALA A 106 -13.93 3.90 -3.63
C ALA A 106 -13.32 5.05 -4.48
N ARG A 107 -12.17 5.59 -4.05
CA ARG A 107 -11.43 6.66 -4.72
C ARG A 107 -10.15 6.10 -5.36
N SER A 108 -10.29 5.42 -6.50
CA SER A 108 -9.15 4.78 -7.19
C SER A 108 -8.28 5.74 -8.02
N MET A 109 -8.80 6.90 -8.44
CA MET A 109 -8.07 7.85 -9.29
C MET A 109 -6.71 8.27 -8.72
N PRO A 110 -6.57 8.68 -7.45
CA PRO A 110 -5.27 9.08 -6.91
C PRO A 110 -4.26 7.92 -6.88
N ILE A 111 -4.74 6.68 -6.67
CA ILE A 111 -3.90 5.47 -6.71
C ILE A 111 -3.34 5.29 -8.12
N MET A 112 -4.20 5.39 -9.15
CA MET A 112 -3.81 5.26 -10.55
C MET A 112 -2.81 6.34 -10.96
N VAL A 113 -3.08 7.60 -10.61
CA VAL A 113 -2.19 8.74 -10.89
C VAL A 113 -0.84 8.53 -10.19
N GLY A 114 -0.85 8.14 -8.91
CA GLY A 114 0.37 7.84 -8.17
C GLY A 114 1.26 6.80 -8.87
N PHE A 115 0.67 5.70 -9.38
CA PHE A 115 1.41 4.69 -10.13
C PHE A 115 1.91 5.19 -11.49
N ALA A 116 1.08 5.93 -12.24
CA ALA A 116 1.46 6.45 -13.53
C ALA A 116 2.69 7.38 -13.42
N PHE A 117 2.67 8.33 -12.49
CA PHE A 117 3.79 9.25 -12.32
C PHE A 117 4.96 8.60 -11.59
N GLY A 118 4.71 7.93 -10.46
CA GLY A 118 5.78 7.41 -9.64
C GLY A 118 6.44 6.16 -10.22
N ALA A 119 5.69 5.12 -10.55
CA ALA A 119 6.29 3.88 -11.05
C ALA A 119 6.79 4.03 -12.50
N TRP A 120 5.95 4.58 -13.39
CA TRP A 120 6.25 4.61 -14.82
C TRP A 120 7.08 5.81 -15.26
N LEU A 121 6.74 7.04 -14.84
CA LEU A 121 7.46 8.23 -15.31
C LEU A 121 8.72 8.56 -14.50
N VAL A 122 8.83 8.06 -13.26
CA VAL A 122 10.01 8.31 -12.41
C VAL A 122 10.79 7.03 -12.14
N GLY A 123 10.15 5.99 -11.61
CA GLY A 123 10.82 4.78 -11.14
C GLY A 123 11.55 4.03 -12.26
N VAL A 124 10.87 3.73 -13.36
CA VAL A 124 11.45 3.01 -14.50
C VAL A 124 12.61 3.81 -15.15
N PRO A 125 12.45 5.09 -15.53
CA PRO A 125 13.54 5.89 -16.08
C PRO A 125 14.73 6.01 -15.13
N MET A 126 14.50 6.29 -13.84
CA MET A 126 15.58 6.42 -12.86
C MET A 126 16.33 5.10 -12.65
N ALA A 127 15.62 3.97 -12.59
CA ALA A 127 16.25 2.65 -12.48
C ALA A 127 17.11 2.33 -13.72
N TYR A 128 16.65 2.73 -14.91
CA TYR A 128 17.43 2.60 -16.14
C TYR A 128 18.69 3.47 -16.10
N MET A 129 18.56 4.75 -15.79
CA MET A 129 19.67 5.71 -15.76
C MET A 129 20.73 5.34 -14.72
N LEU A 130 20.31 4.92 -13.53
CA LEU A 130 21.22 4.64 -12.40
C LEU A 130 21.77 3.21 -12.40
N GLY A 131 21.08 2.26 -13.02
CA GLY A 131 21.37 0.84 -12.84
C GLY A 131 21.59 0.03 -14.10
N VAL A 132 21.07 0.47 -15.26
CA VAL A 132 21.12 -0.30 -16.51
C VAL A 132 22.01 0.37 -17.56
N ASN A 133 22.20 1.69 -17.49
CA ASN A 133 23.01 2.44 -18.45
C ASN A 133 24.39 1.80 -18.68
N GLN A 134 24.78 1.70 -19.96
CA GLN A 134 25.87 0.85 -20.46
C GLN A 134 27.23 1.16 -19.85
N SER A 135 27.43 2.37 -19.32
CA SER A 135 28.70 2.79 -18.74
C SER A 135 29.01 2.08 -17.42
N HIS A 136 28.01 1.85 -16.56
CA HIS A 136 28.19 1.27 -15.22
C HIS A 136 26.92 0.55 -14.71
N PRO A 137 26.68 -0.71 -15.12
CA PRO A 137 25.53 -1.47 -14.62
C PRO A 137 25.66 -1.68 -13.10
N SER A 138 24.61 -1.33 -12.37
CA SER A 138 24.61 -1.35 -10.90
C SER A 138 23.26 -1.78 -10.35
N LEU A 139 23.24 -2.96 -9.73
CA LEU A 139 22.05 -3.47 -9.04
C LEU A 139 21.60 -2.51 -7.93
N VAL A 140 22.54 -1.90 -7.22
CA VAL A 140 22.27 -0.86 -6.23
C VAL A 140 21.62 0.36 -6.87
N GLY A 141 22.06 0.76 -8.06
CA GLY A 141 21.46 1.85 -8.84
C GLY A 141 19.99 1.58 -9.21
N ILE A 142 19.66 0.36 -9.59
CA ILE A 142 18.26 -0.06 -9.86
C ILE A 142 17.39 0.17 -8.63
N TRP A 143 17.85 -0.26 -7.45
CA TRP A 143 17.11 -0.09 -6.20
C TRP A 143 16.90 1.39 -5.81
N HIS A 144 17.90 2.24 -6.02
CA HIS A 144 17.74 3.68 -5.81
C HIS A 144 16.67 4.27 -6.74
N GLY A 145 16.70 3.91 -8.03
CA GLY A 145 15.67 4.34 -8.97
C GLY A 145 14.26 3.88 -8.60
N MET A 146 14.12 2.63 -8.15
CA MET A 146 12.85 2.11 -7.63
C MET A 146 12.36 2.89 -6.40
N ILE A 147 13.24 3.19 -5.44
CA ILE A 147 12.90 3.98 -4.25
C ILE A 147 12.41 5.38 -4.64
N CYS A 148 13.01 6.04 -5.63
CA CYS A 148 12.51 7.31 -6.16
C CYS A 148 11.06 7.20 -6.66
N GLY A 149 10.77 6.16 -7.44
CA GLY A 149 9.41 5.91 -7.94
C GLY A 149 8.41 5.59 -6.81
N TYR A 150 8.83 4.82 -5.81
CA TYR A 150 8.03 4.56 -4.61
C TYR A 150 7.77 5.82 -3.80
N ALA A 151 8.75 6.72 -3.67
CA ALA A 151 8.59 7.99 -2.97
C ALA A 151 7.55 8.87 -3.65
N VAL A 152 7.61 9.02 -4.97
CA VAL A 152 6.61 9.80 -5.74
C VAL A 152 5.22 9.16 -5.66
N THR A 153 5.12 7.84 -5.85
CA THR A 153 3.84 7.11 -5.75
C THR A 153 3.22 7.28 -4.36
N SER A 154 4.04 7.15 -3.32
CA SER A 154 3.60 7.26 -1.93
C SER A 154 3.22 8.69 -1.60
N ALA A 155 3.99 9.69 -2.02
CA ALA A 155 3.69 11.10 -1.77
C ALA A 155 2.35 11.52 -2.40
N ILE A 156 2.13 11.20 -3.68
CA ILE A 156 0.88 11.54 -4.38
C ILE A 156 -0.33 10.88 -3.71
N THR A 157 -0.25 9.57 -3.43
CA THR A 157 -1.40 8.85 -2.86
C THR A 157 -1.65 9.24 -1.41
N PHE A 158 -0.60 9.37 -0.60
CA PHE A 158 -0.70 9.69 0.82
C PHE A 158 -1.21 11.11 1.06
N THR A 159 -0.74 12.10 0.28
CA THR A 159 -1.24 13.49 0.39
C THR A 159 -2.75 13.58 0.16
N VAL A 160 -3.28 12.88 -0.85
CA VAL A 160 -4.72 12.85 -1.12
C VAL A 160 -5.49 12.07 -0.04
N ALA A 161 -4.91 11.00 0.50
CA ALA A 161 -5.51 10.18 1.54
C ALA A 161 -5.58 10.88 2.91
N ILE A 162 -4.66 11.80 3.23
CA ILE A 162 -4.65 12.51 4.52
C ILE A 162 -5.29 13.90 4.45
N GLY A 163 -5.05 14.65 3.36
CA GLY A 163 -5.37 16.08 3.35
C GLY A 163 -6.84 16.38 3.04
N TRP A 164 -7.51 15.49 2.31
CA TRP A 164 -8.78 15.78 1.64
C TRP A 164 -9.99 14.88 1.98
N PRO A 165 -9.95 13.86 2.88
CA PRO A 165 -11.16 13.09 3.13
C PRO A 165 -12.14 13.85 4.03
N ASN A 166 -13.18 14.41 3.43
CA ASN A 166 -14.42 14.64 4.15
C ASN A 166 -15.11 13.28 4.38
N TRP A 167 -14.77 12.64 5.49
CA TRP A 167 -15.32 11.32 5.87
C TRP A 167 -16.86 11.30 5.89
N HIS A 168 -17.52 12.42 6.22
CA HIS A 168 -18.99 12.50 6.19
C HIS A 168 -19.51 12.45 4.75
N LEU A 169 -18.91 13.21 3.84
CA LEU A 169 -19.26 13.18 2.43
C LEU A 169 -19.03 11.80 1.81
N GLU A 170 -17.91 11.15 2.14
CA GLU A 170 -17.62 9.80 1.62
C GLU A 170 -18.57 8.74 2.18
N ALA A 171 -19.02 8.88 3.43
CA ALA A 171 -20.07 8.03 4.00
C ALA A 171 -21.42 8.27 3.29
N GLN A 172 -21.82 9.52 3.05
CA GLN A 172 -23.03 9.84 2.30
C GLN A 172 -23.00 9.24 0.88
N LYS A 173 -21.88 9.39 0.17
CA LYS A 173 -21.67 8.76 -1.14
C LYS A 173 -21.77 7.23 -1.06
N ALA A 174 -21.20 6.62 -0.02
CA ALA A 174 -21.26 5.18 0.17
C ALA A 174 -22.70 4.68 0.43
N VAL A 175 -23.44 5.34 1.31
CA VAL A 175 -24.86 5.05 1.59
C VAL A 175 -25.70 5.21 0.32
N ALA A 176 -25.54 6.31 -0.40
CA ALA A 176 -26.25 6.55 -1.66
C ALA A 176 -26.01 5.43 -2.69
N ARG A 177 -24.74 4.97 -2.84
CA ARG A 177 -24.39 3.84 -3.72
C ARG A 177 -25.09 2.54 -3.30
N SER A 178 -25.22 2.28 -2.00
CA SER A 178 -25.93 1.08 -1.50
C SER A 178 -27.42 1.10 -1.86
N HIS A 179 -28.10 2.24 -1.70
CA HIS A 179 -29.53 2.36 -2.00
C HIS A 179 -29.85 2.24 -3.50
N ILE A 180 -28.96 2.69 -4.39
CA ILE A 180 -29.14 2.50 -5.84
C ILE A 180 -29.20 1.00 -6.17
N LYS A 181 -28.34 0.20 -5.55
CA LYS A 181 -28.33 -1.26 -5.74
C LYS A 181 -29.62 -1.89 -5.20
N THR A 182 -30.07 -1.49 -4.01
CA THR A 182 -31.34 -1.98 -3.43
C THR A 182 -32.54 -1.75 -4.37
N LYS A 183 -32.65 -0.56 -4.98
CA LYS A 183 -33.74 -0.22 -5.91
C LYS A 183 -33.73 -1.01 -7.22
N GLN A 184 -32.56 -1.48 -7.66
CA GLN A 184 -32.41 -2.20 -8.92
C GLN A 184 -32.75 -3.70 -8.79
N PHE A 185 -32.66 -4.26 -7.58
CA PHE A 185 -32.76 -5.71 -7.35
C PHE A 185 -33.95 -6.15 -6.48
N LEU A 186 -34.69 -5.24 -5.84
CA LEU A 186 -35.86 -5.59 -5.02
C LEU A 186 -37.17 -5.14 -5.69
N PRO A 187 -38.24 -5.97 -5.65
CA PRO A 187 -39.57 -5.54 -6.06
C PRO A 187 -40.08 -4.38 -5.18
N PRO A 188 -40.98 -3.51 -5.70
CA PRO A 188 -41.41 -2.28 -5.03
C PRO A 188 -41.93 -2.45 -3.59
N GLN A 189 -42.48 -3.63 -3.28
CA GLN A 189 -43.02 -3.98 -1.97
C GLN A 189 -41.94 -4.14 -0.88
N GLU A 190 -40.77 -4.67 -1.22
CA GLU A 190 -39.66 -4.83 -0.27
C GLU A 190 -38.89 -3.52 -0.04
N ILE A 191 -38.87 -2.63 -1.04
CA ILE A 191 -38.28 -1.28 -0.92
C ILE A 191 -39.04 -0.45 0.12
N ALA A 192 -40.37 -0.56 0.16
CA ALA A 192 -41.21 0.15 1.13
C ALA A 192 -40.97 -0.31 2.58
N MET A 193 -40.61 -1.58 2.78
CA MET A 193 -40.35 -2.18 4.09
C MET A 193 -38.96 -1.80 4.65
N LEU A 194 -37.96 -1.57 3.78
CA LEU A 194 -36.59 -1.21 4.18
C LEU A 194 -36.40 0.29 4.45
N LEU A 195 -37.33 1.13 4.00
CA LEU A 195 -37.28 2.60 4.13
C LEU A 195 -38.20 3.13 5.24
N ALA A 196 -38.98 2.26 5.88
CA ALA A 196 -39.80 2.55 7.06
C ALA A 196 -38.99 2.33 8.35
#